data_AF-A0A2M7T6H8-F1
#
_entry.id   AF-A0A2M7T6H8-F1
#
_cell.length_a   1.000
_cell.length_b   1.000
_cell.length_c   1.000
_cell.angle_alpha   90.00
_cell.angle_beta   90.00
_cell.angle_gamma   90.00
#
_symmetry.space_group_name_H-M   'P 1'
#
loop_
_entity.id
_entity.type
_entity.pdbx_description
1 polymer ?
#
loop_
_entity_poly.entity_id
_entity_poly.type
_entity_poly.pdbx_seq_one_letter_code
_entity_poly.pdbx_strand_id
1 'polypeptide(L)'
;MSTYHLATDGDDFEKHYWDEFIKDRFPSYEAFWQKSVAPLTNRPKDIHFKTNPELASISKGPQDICIAQLHYTALRHLARAYEMFNLPRCNLDILTEGMARITGALDVAFELLERYKNPTSYDPWLEKRDASTGRLGGNEARRQWQDANGYPLQHLRNYRNHLIHGRLTPGLIGTDFYVPKIGTESKYFDWRLITDQNNNPGLNTNDLSPACGVLRGAWDETLDYLESSWRSNLL
;
A
#
# COMPACT_ATOMS: atom_id res chain seq x y z
N MET A 1 15.79 -22.14 -7.31
CA MET A 1 14.46 -21.54 -7.05
C MET A 1 13.88 -22.23 -5.82
N SER A 2 13.29 -21.47 -4.90
CA SER A 2 12.64 -22.03 -3.71
C SER A 2 11.49 -22.95 -4.11
N THR A 3 11.33 -24.08 -3.44
CA THR A 3 10.25 -25.07 -3.68
C THR A 3 8.94 -24.72 -2.95
N TYR A 4 8.90 -23.62 -2.20
CA TYR A 4 7.74 -23.23 -1.39
C TYR A 4 6.73 -22.41 -2.19
N HIS A 5 5.45 -22.61 -1.92
CA HIS A 5 4.35 -21.83 -2.50
C HIS A 5 3.50 -21.17 -1.42
N LEU A 6 2.98 -19.97 -1.66
CA LEU A 6 2.14 -19.28 -0.67
C LEU A 6 0.88 -20.09 -0.33
N ALA A 7 0.27 -20.71 -1.34
CA ALA A 7 -0.93 -21.53 -1.18
C ALA A 7 -0.77 -22.66 -0.15
N THR A 8 0.42 -23.22 -0.01
CA THR A 8 0.70 -24.40 0.83
C THR A 8 1.58 -24.09 2.03
N ASP A 9 2.57 -23.23 1.84
CA ASP A 9 3.65 -22.96 2.78
C ASP A 9 3.61 -21.56 3.39
N GLY A 10 2.71 -20.69 2.90
CA GLY A 10 2.42 -19.40 3.53
C GLY A 10 1.84 -19.55 4.94
N ASP A 11 1.85 -18.47 5.71
CA ASP A 11 1.02 -18.43 6.92
C ASP A 11 -0.48 -18.39 6.57
N ASP A 12 -1.35 -18.52 7.57
CA ASP A 12 -2.81 -18.55 7.34
C ASP A 12 -3.32 -17.26 6.67
N PHE A 13 -2.67 -16.13 6.92
CA PHE A 13 -3.05 -14.84 6.34
C PHE A 13 -2.66 -14.77 4.85
N GLU A 14 -1.42 -15.13 4.52
CA GLU A 14 -0.94 -15.22 3.14
C GLU A 14 -1.76 -16.23 2.33
N LYS A 15 -2.09 -17.39 2.91
CA LYS A 15 -2.94 -18.41 2.27
C LYS A 15 -4.35 -17.92 2.00
N HIS A 16 -4.96 -17.21 2.94
CA HIS A 16 -6.29 -16.64 2.73
C HIS A 16 -6.28 -15.66 1.56
N TYR A 17 -5.32 -14.72 1.54
CA TYR A 17 -5.26 -13.70 0.49
C TYR A 17 -4.68 -14.18 -0.83
N TRP A 18 -4.05 -15.36 -0.84
CA TRP A 18 -3.64 -16.05 -2.06
C TRP A 18 -4.80 -16.20 -3.04
N ASP A 19 -5.92 -16.71 -2.53
CA ASP A 19 -7.12 -16.97 -3.32
C ASP A 19 -7.98 -15.73 -3.56
N GLU A 20 -7.92 -14.74 -2.67
CA GLU A 20 -8.70 -13.50 -2.81
C GLU A 20 -8.19 -12.60 -3.93
N PHE A 21 -6.87 -12.40 -4.03
CA PHE A 21 -6.33 -11.55 -5.10
C PHE A 21 -4.87 -11.80 -5.50
N ILE A 22 -4.02 -12.38 -4.63
CA ILE A 22 -2.58 -12.39 -4.90
C ILE A 22 -2.27 -13.18 -6.19
N LYS A 23 -2.82 -14.38 -6.34
CA LYS A 23 -2.48 -15.26 -7.48
C LYS A 23 -2.83 -14.66 -8.84
N ASP A 24 -3.92 -13.90 -8.91
CA ASP A 24 -4.49 -13.39 -10.17
C ASP A 24 -4.10 -11.94 -10.45
N ARG A 25 -3.92 -11.11 -9.41
CA ARG A 25 -3.71 -9.66 -9.53
C ARG A 25 -2.34 -9.18 -9.07
N PHE A 26 -1.65 -9.95 -8.22
CA PHE A 26 -0.33 -9.57 -7.71
C PHE A 26 0.66 -10.76 -7.64
N PRO A 27 0.84 -11.53 -8.73
CA PRO A 27 1.65 -12.76 -8.70
C PRO A 27 3.14 -12.52 -8.41
N SER A 28 3.67 -11.32 -8.67
CA SER A 28 5.05 -10.96 -8.31
C SER A 28 5.31 -11.01 -6.80
N TYR A 29 4.25 -10.95 -5.98
CA TYR A 29 4.33 -11.11 -4.53
C TYR A 29 4.89 -12.49 -4.13
N GLU A 30 4.34 -13.59 -4.68
CA GLU A 30 4.86 -14.94 -4.39
C GLU A 30 6.29 -15.11 -4.91
N ALA A 31 6.57 -14.65 -6.13
CA ALA A 31 7.90 -14.77 -6.71
C ALA A 31 8.96 -14.06 -5.84
N PHE A 32 8.63 -12.88 -5.32
CA PHE A 32 9.52 -12.17 -4.40
C PHE A 32 9.62 -12.88 -3.05
N TRP A 33 8.50 -13.34 -2.50
CA TRP A 33 8.46 -14.10 -1.25
C TRP A 33 9.35 -15.36 -1.33
N GLN A 34 9.26 -16.12 -2.41
CA GLN A 34 10.09 -17.30 -2.68
C GLN A 34 11.59 -16.97 -2.73
N LYS A 35 11.94 -15.83 -3.35
CA LYS A 35 13.32 -15.37 -3.54
C LYS A 35 13.93 -14.79 -2.25
N SER A 36 13.14 -14.01 -1.51
CA SER A 36 13.65 -13.08 -0.49
C SER A 36 13.17 -13.39 0.93
N VAL A 37 12.00 -14.02 1.11
CA VAL A 37 11.39 -14.25 2.43
C VAL A 37 11.54 -15.70 2.87
N ALA A 38 11.11 -16.66 2.04
CA ALA A 38 11.15 -18.08 2.37
C ALA A 38 12.55 -18.56 2.81
N PRO A 39 13.66 -18.15 2.16
CA PRO A 39 15.01 -18.52 2.58
C PRO A 39 15.40 -18.03 3.98
N LEU A 40 14.73 -17.00 4.52
CA LEU A 40 15.01 -16.45 5.84
C LEU A 40 14.31 -17.20 6.97
N THR A 41 13.37 -18.09 6.66
CA THR A 41 12.49 -18.75 7.65
C THR A 41 12.78 -20.23 7.81
N ASN A 42 12.25 -20.87 8.86
CA ASN A 42 12.48 -22.29 9.15
C ASN A 42 11.56 -23.23 8.36
N ARG A 43 10.96 -22.78 7.25
CA ARG A 43 10.05 -23.61 6.45
C ARG A 43 10.74 -24.90 5.97
N PRO A 44 10.00 -26.03 5.90
CA PRO A 44 8.57 -26.17 6.20
C PRO A 44 8.26 -26.40 7.69
N LYS A 45 9.26 -26.39 8.58
CA LYS A 45 9.07 -26.69 10.01
C LYS A 45 8.19 -25.65 10.69
N ASP A 46 8.47 -24.37 10.47
CA ASP A 46 7.69 -23.25 10.98
C ASP A 46 7.96 -21.97 10.19
N ILE A 47 7.16 -20.93 10.43
CA ILE A 47 7.21 -19.65 9.72
C ILE A 47 8.18 -18.61 10.33
N HIS A 48 8.84 -18.92 11.45
CA HIS A 48 9.72 -17.98 12.12
C HIS A 48 11.03 -17.80 11.35
N PHE A 49 11.65 -16.62 11.53
CA PHE A 49 12.98 -16.39 11.00
C PHE A 49 14.01 -17.32 11.63
N LYS A 50 14.99 -17.70 10.82
CA LYS A 50 16.23 -18.35 11.26
C LYS A 50 16.98 -17.45 12.25
N THR A 51 17.81 -18.05 13.09
CA THR A 51 18.69 -17.30 14.01
C THR A 51 19.76 -16.51 13.26
N ASN A 52 20.39 -15.53 13.92
CA ASN A 52 21.46 -14.73 13.29
C ASN A 52 22.63 -15.59 12.74
N PRO A 53 23.14 -16.62 13.44
CA PRO A 53 24.16 -17.50 12.87
C PRO A 53 23.68 -18.27 11.63
N GLU A 54 22.45 -18.76 11.64
CA GLU A 54 21.87 -19.48 10.49
C GLU A 54 21.67 -18.54 9.29
N LEU A 55 21.22 -17.31 9.50
CA LEU A 55 21.12 -16.29 8.46
C LEU A 55 22.49 -15.92 7.90
N ALA A 56 23.49 -15.71 8.76
CA ALA A 56 24.85 -15.42 8.33
C ALA A 56 25.43 -16.56 7.47
N SER A 57 25.10 -17.81 7.77
CA SER A 57 25.54 -18.99 7.00
C SER A 57 25.03 -19.00 5.55
N ILE A 58 23.94 -18.30 5.26
CA ILE A 58 23.37 -18.11 3.91
C ILE A 58 23.59 -16.69 3.37
N SER A 59 24.54 -15.94 3.96
CA SER A 59 24.86 -14.55 3.60
C SER A 59 23.66 -13.60 3.70
N LYS A 60 22.82 -13.81 4.70
CA LYS A 60 21.65 -12.99 5.03
C LYS A 60 21.83 -12.31 6.38
N GLY A 61 21.15 -11.19 6.57
CA GLY A 61 21.27 -10.41 7.79
C GLY A 61 20.08 -9.51 8.10
N PRO A 62 20.27 -8.51 8.98
CA PRO A 62 19.21 -7.61 9.42
C PRO A 62 18.47 -6.90 8.29
N GLN A 63 19.17 -6.53 7.21
CA GLN A 63 18.56 -5.88 6.05
C GLN A 63 17.56 -6.80 5.33
N ASP A 64 17.89 -8.08 5.17
CA ASP A 64 16.97 -9.04 4.54
C ASP A 64 15.71 -9.26 5.40
N ILE A 65 15.85 -9.28 6.73
CA ILE A 65 14.71 -9.36 7.65
C ILE A 65 13.83 -8.11 7.51
N CYS A 66 14.43 -6.92 7.50
CA CYS A 66 13.70 -5.66 7.31
C CYS A 66 12.88 -5.70 6.00
N ILE A 67 13.51 -6.11 4.90
CA ILE A 67 12.84 -6.28 3.59
C ILE A 67 11.67 -7.28 3.69
N ALA A 68 11.84 -8.41 4.37
CA ALA A 68 10.78 -9.38 4.56
C ALA A 68 9.61 -8.85 5.43
N GLN A 69 9.90 -8.03 6.44
CA GLN A 69 8.87 -7.38 7.25
C GLN A 69 8.10 -6.31 6.46
N LEU A 70 8.78 -5.51 5.65
CA LEU A 70 8.14 -4.53 4.77
C LEU A 70 7.24 -5.23 3.75
N HIS A 71 7.70 -6.34 3.17
CA HIS A 71 6.92 -7.16 2.24
C HIS A 71 5.59 -7.61 2.85
N TYR A 72 5.65 -8.18 4.05
CA TYR A 72 4.45 -8.63 4.76
C TYR A 72 3.56 -7.45 5.16
N THR A 73 4.15 -6.34 5.62
CA THR A 73 3.40 -5.13 6.01
C THR A 73 2.66 -4.50 4.84
N ALA A 74 3.25 -4.47 3.65
CA ALA A 74 2.59 -4.02 2.43
C ALA A 74 1.34 -4.87 2.14
N LEU A 75 1.44 -6.21 2.23
CA LEU A 75 0.29 -7.10 2.07
C LEU A 75 -0.80 -6.81 3.10
N ARG A 76 -0.45 -6.64 4.38
CA ARG A 76 -1.43 -6.34 5.45
C ARG A 76 -2.23 -5.08 5.14
N HIS A 77 -1.59 -4.05 4.59
CA HIS A 77 -2.27 -2.84 4.17
C HIS A 77 -3.19 -3.07 2.95
N LEU A 78 -2.71 -3.76 1.93
CA LEU A 78 -3.50 -4.08 0.73
C LEU A 78 -4.73 -4.93 1.06
N ALA A 79 -4.55 -5.97 1.86
CA ALA A 79 -5.62 -6.83 2.36
C ALA A 79 -6.68 -6.05 3.13
N ARG A 80 -6.26 -5.15 4.04
CA ARG A 80 -7.22 -4.35 4.80
C ARG A 80 -8.04 -3.41 3.90
N ALA A 81 -7.43 -2.81 2.89
CA ALA A 81 -8.15 -2.01 1.90
C ALA A 81 -9.12 -2.87 1.06
N TYR A 82 -8.71 -4.09 0.70
CA TYR A 82 -9.54 -5.07 0.00
C TYR A 82 -10.81 -5.42 0.78
N GLU A 83 -10.67 -5.75 2.07
CA GLU A 83 -11.81 -6.02 2.96
C GLU A 83 -12.79 -4.84 2.99
N MET A 84 -12.29 -3.60 3.03
CA MET A 84 -13.09 -2.39 3.21
C MET A 84 -14.04 -2.09 2.05
N PHE A 85 -13.59 -2.18 0.81
CA PHE A 85 -14.48 -1.96 -0.33
C PHE A 85 -15.42 -3.14 -0.61
N ASN A 86 -15.18 -4.29 0.01
CA ASN A 86 -16.05 -5.47 -0.03
C ASN A 86 -17.09 -5.49 1.10
N LEU A 87 -17.06 -4.52 2.01
CA LEU A 87 -18.13 -4.35 3.00
C LEU A 87 -19.45 -3.97 2.32
N PRO A 88 -20.61 -4.37 2.88
CA PRO A 88 -21.92 -4.04 2.29
C PRO A 88 -22.22 -2.54 2.17
N ARG A 89 -21.53 -1.71 2.96
CA ARG A 89 -21.65 -0.25 2.94
C ARG A 89 -20.28 0.38 3.17
N CYS A 90 -19.89 1.30 2.29
CA CYS A 90 -18.73 2.16 2.49
C CYS A 90 -19.21 3.60 2.73
N ASN A 91 -19.14 4.02 3.99
CA ASN A 91 -19.32 5.41 4.36
C ASN A 91 -17.97 6.16 4.28
N LEU A 92 -17.96 7.42 4.71
CA LEU A 92 -16.75 8.24 4.72
C LEU A 92 -15.62 7.65 5.58
N ASP A 93 -15.94 7.03 6.71
CA ASP A 93 -14.93 6.46 7.61
C ASP A 93 -14.24 5.26 6.97
N ILE A 94 -15.02 4.36 6.34
CA ILE A 94 -14.48 3.22 5.59
C ILE A 94 -13.63 3.70 4.41
N LEU A 95 -14.09 4.72 3.68
CA LEU A 95 -13.30 5.30 2.59
C LEU A 95 -11.99 5.91 3.11
N THR A 96 -12.04 6.67 4.20
CA THR A 96 -10.88 7.35 4.77
C THR A 96 -9.85 6.36 5.28
N GLU A 97 -10.28 5.35 6.04
CA GLU A 97 -9.40 4.29 6.51
C GLU A 97 -8.86 3.46 5.34
N GLY A 98 -9.69 3.11 4.35
CA GLY A 98 -9.27 2.36 3.17
C GLY A 98 -8.20 3.10 2.36
N MET A 99 -8.40 4.40 2.13
CA MET A 99 -7.41 5.26 1.48
C MET A 99 -6.14 5.39 2.33
N ALA A 100 -6.26 5.48 3.66
CA ALA A 100 -5.09 5.46 4.54
C ALA A 100 -4.30 4.16 4.40
N ARG A 101 -4.98 3.01 4.32
CA ARG A 101 -4.35 1.70 4.09
C ARG A 101 -3.68 1.60 2.72
N ILE A 102 -4.31 2.07 1.65
CA ILE A 102 -3.69 2.16 0.33
C ILE A 102 -2.40 2.98 0.37
N THR A 103 -2.46 4.19 0.96
CA THR A 103 -1.26 5.03 1.06
C THR A 103 -0.18 4.42 1.95
N GLY A 104 -0.56 3.70 3.01
CA GLY A 104 0.36 2.92 3.85
C GLY A 104 1.05 1.78 3.08
N ALA A 105 0.31 1.03 2.25
CA ALA A 105 0.89 0.00 1.39
C ALA A 105 1.93 0.60 0.44
N LEU A 106 1.62 1.73 -0.19
CA LEU A 106 2.55 2.41 -1.09
C LEU A 106 3.79 2.93 -0.35
N ASP A 107 3.62 3.53 0.82
CA ASP A 107 4.75 4.06 1.60
C ASP A 107 5.73 2.95 2.01
N VAL A 108 5.20 1.80 2.46
CA VAL A 108 5.98 0.61 2.82
C VAL A 108 6.64 -0.01 1.58
N ALA A 109 5.91 -0.13 0.47
CA ALA A 109 6.44 -0.70 -0.76
C ALA A 109 7.56 0.16 -1.37
N PHE A 110 7.44 1.49 -1.30
CA PHE A 110 8.47 2.40 -1.81
C PHE A 110 9.75 2.32 -0.96
N GLU A 111 9.61 2.22 0.36
CA GLU A 111 10.75 1.93 1.23
C GLU A 111 11.41 0.59 0.88
N LEU A 112 10.61 -0.47 0.70
CA LEU A 112 11.12 -1.79 0.31
C LEU A 112 11.90 -1.72 -1.00
N LEU A 113 11.32 -1.10 -2.03
CA LEU A 113 11.91 -0.99 -3.37
C LEU A 113 13.27 -0.28 -3.31
N GLU A 114 13.37 0.83 -2.58
CA GLU A 114 14.64 1.56 -2.43
C GLU A 114 15.67 0.77 -1.62
N ARG A 115 15.25 0.16 -0.50
CA ARG A 115 16.12 -0.68 0.33
C ARG A 115 16.63 -1.90 -0.41
N TYR A 116 15.82 -2.49 -1.29
CA TYR A 116 16.23 -3.64 -2.10
C TYR A 116 17.25 -3.23 -3.17
N LYS A 117 17.04 -2.08 -3.82
CA LYS A 117 17.95 -1.52 -4.81
C LYS A 117 19.28 -1.07 -4.19
N ASN A 118 19.25 -0.55 -2.96
CA ASN A 118 20.37 0.05 -2.26
C ASN A 118 20.56 -0.57 -0.85
N PRO A 119 20.94 -1.85 -0.76
CA PRO A 119 20.88 -2.64 0.48
C PRO A 119 21.81 -2.18 1.60
N THR A 120 22.82 -1.36 1.29
CA THR A 120 23.80 -0.86 2.27
C THR A 120 23.57 0.60 2.68
N SER A 121 22.62 1.29 2.04
CA SER A 121 22.46 2.75 2.20
C SER A 121 21.61 3.15 3.40
N TYR A 122 20.82 2.21 3.95
CA TYR A 122 19.83 2.48 4.99
C TYR A 122 20.02 1.55 6.16
N ASP A 123 19.84 2.07 7.37
CA ASP A 123 19.77 1.24 8.56
C ASP A 123 18.43 0.48 8.58
N PRO A 124 18.42 -0.85 8.78
CA PRO A 124 17.21 -1.67 8.77
C PRO A 124 16.21 -1.34 9.88
N TRP A 125 16.65 -0.69 10.96
CA TRP A 125 15.88 -0.46 12.18
C TRP A 125 15.67 1.01 12.50
N LEU A 126 16.22 1.93 11.71
CA LEU A 126 15.91 3.35 11.81
C LEU A 126 14.71 3.71 10.94
N GLU A 127 13.73 4.37 11.56
CA GLU A 127 12.59 4.95 10.88
C GLU A 127 12.95 6.25 10.15
N LYS A 128 13.85 7.05 10.71
CA LYS A 128 14.28 8.34 10.14
C LYS A 128 15.78 8.53 10.33
N ARG A 129 16.34 9.51 9.61
CA ARG A 129 17.75 9.87 9.76
C ARG A 129 18.10 10.11 11.22
N ASP A 130 19.13 9.40 11.68
CA ASP A 130 19.74 9.66 12.98
C ASP A 130 20.61 10.91 12.88
N ALA A 131 20.28 11.94 13.66
CA ALA A 131 20.98 13.21 13.66
C ALA A 131 22.42 13.10 14.19
N SER A 132 22.71 12.09 15.02
CA SER A 132 24.03 11.90 15.63
C SER A 132 24.99 11.12 14.73
N THR A 133 24.50 10.05 14.10
CA THR A 133 25.32 9.17 13.25
C THR A 133 25.22 9.50 11.76
N GLY A 134 24.24 10.30 11.36
CA GLY A 134 23.94 10.61 9.96
C GLY A 134 23.33 9.45 9.17
N ARG A 135 23.13 8.28 9.79
CA ARG A 135 22.58 7.07 9.16
C ARG A 135 21.15 7.33 8.70
N LEU A 136 20.82 6.85 7.51
CA LEU A 136 19.51 7.02 6.89
C LEU A 136 18.54 5.92 7.35
N GLY A 137 17.26 6.25 7.50
CA GLY A 137 16.21 5.31 7.87
C GLY A 137 15.17 5.13 6.76
N GLY A 138 14.02 4.54 7.14
CA GLY A 138 12.92 4.21 6.24
C GLY A 138 12.29 5.42 5.55
N ASN A 139 12.11 6.52 6.27
CA ASN A 139 11.58 7.77 5.71
C ASN A 139 12.45 8.31 4.57
N GLU A 140 13.77 8.21 4.68
CA GLU A 140 14.68 8.64 3.62
C GLU A 140 14.66 7.67 2.44
N ALA A 141 14.59 6.35 2.67
CA ALA A 141 14.45 5.35 1.62
C ALA A 141 13.16 5.57 0.80
N ARG A 142 12.02 5.73 1.49
CA ARG A 142 10.73 6.01 0.84
C ARG A 142 10.79 7.28 -0.01
N ARG A 143 11.31 8.38 0.54
CA ARG A 143 11.41 9.66 -0.18
C ARG A 143 12.32 9.55 -1.40
N GLN A 144 13.46 8.89 -1.24
CA GLN A 144 14.40 8.67 -2.34
C GLN A 144 13.74 7.91 -3.50
N TRP A 145 12.93 6.87 -3.21
CA TRP A 145 12.15 6.20 -4.25
C TRP A 145 11.16 7.15 -4.93
N GLN A 146 10.41 7.93 -4.15
CA GLN A 146 9.42 8.87 -4.66
C GLN A 146 10.06 9.92 -5.58
N ASP A 147 11.16 10.53 -5.15
CA ASP A 147 11.90 11.54 -5.91
C ASP A 147 12.45 10.96 -7.22
N ALA A 148 13.05 9.76 -7.16
CA ALA A 148 13.65 9.12 -8.33
C ALA A 148 12.62 8.62 -9.36
N ASN A 149 11.35 8.44 -8.96
CA ASN A 149 10.30 7.86 -9.81
C ASN A 149 9.14 8.84 -10.06
N GLY A 150 9.32 10.13 -9.79
CA GLY A 150 8.32 11.16 -10.13
C GLY A 150 7.04 11.09 -9.30
N TYR A 151 7.14 10.72 -8.02
CA TYR A 151 6.02 10.63 -7.07
C TYR A 151 4.85 9.76 -7.57
N PRO A 152 5.08 8.45 -7.77
CA PRO A 152 4.06 7.56 -8.29
C PRO A 152 2.81 7.54 -7.40
N LEU A 153 1.65 7.64 -8.04
CA LEU A 153 0.32 7.65 -7.41
C LEU A 153 0.13 8.77 -6.38
N GLN A 154 0.75 9.94 -6.60
CA GLN A 154 0.61 11.09 -5.71
C GLN A 154 -0.84 11.57 -5.58
N HIS A 155 -1.66 11.43 -6.64
CA HIS A 155 -3.08 11.80 -6.60
C HIS A 155 -3.86 11.00 -5.55
N LEU A 156 -3.52 9.74 -5.29
CA LEU A 156 -4.15 8.94 -4.22
C LEU A 156 -3.82 9.50 -2.82
N ARG A 157 -2.58 9.96 -2.61
CA ARG A 157 -2.16 10.60 -1.37
C ARG A 157 -2.85 11.95 -1.17
N ASN A 158 -2.96 12.74 -2.25
CA ASN A 158 -3.66 14.01 -2.21
C ASN A 158 -5.15 13.81 -1.86
N TYR A 159 -5.80 12.83 -2.49
CA TYR A 159 -7.18 12.46 -2.17
C TYR A 159 -7.35 12.07 -0.71
N ARG A 160 -6.48 11.18 -0.20
CA ARG A 160 -6.47 10.78 1.21
C ARG A 160 -6.32 11.98 2.15
N ASN A 161 -5.43 12.93 1.82
CA ASN A 161 -5.25 14.14 2.62
C ASN A 161 -6.51 15.03 2.60
N HIS A 162 -7.21 15.14 1.47
CA HIS A 162 -8.48 15.87 1.39
C HIS A 162 -9.56 15.25 2.28
N LEU A 163 -9.63 13.91 2.34
CA LEU A 163 -10.54 13.18 3.24
C LEU A 163 -10.21 13.45 4.71
N ILE A 164 -8.95 13.26 5.12
CA ILE A 164 -8.54 13.40 6.53
C ILE A 164 -8.69 14.85 7.03
N HIS A 165 -8.31 15.82 6.22
CA HIS A 165 -8.31 17.23 6.62
C HIS A 165 -9.67 17.92 6.39
N GLY A 166 -10.72 17.17 6.08
CA GLY A 166 -12.11 17.66 6.05
C GLY A 166 -12.41 18.62 4.89
N ARG A 167 -11.67 18.55 3.78
CA ARG A 167 -11.90 19.44 2.63
C ARG A 167 -12.93 18.91 1.63
N LEU A 168 -13.48 17.73 1.86
CA LEU A 168 -14.34 17.04 0.91
C LEU A 168 -15.79 17.08 1.38
N THR A 169 -16.70 17.71 0.62
CA THR A 169 -18.15 17.60 0.92
C THR A 169 -18.64 16.25 0.39
N PRO A 170 -19.22 15.41 1.24
CA PRO A 170 -19.94 14.24 0.75
C PRO A 170 -21.34 14.61 0.26
N GLY A 171 -21.84 13.84 -0.70
CA GLY A 171 -23.26 13.84 -1.08
C GLY A 171 -23.90 12.51 -0.68
N LEU A 172 -25.01 12.57 0.07
CA LEU A 172 -25.89 11.41 0.24
C LEU A 172 -26.87 11.38 -0.94
N ILE A 173 -26.82 10.32 -1.75
CA ILE A 173 -27.80 10.06 -2.81
C ILE A 173 -28.36 8.66 -2.56
N GLY A 174 -29.57 8.60 -1.98
CA GLY A 174 -30.20 7.33 -1.62
C GLY A 174 -29.50 6.63 -0.45
N THR A 175 -29.24 5.32 -0.59
CA THR A 175 -28.58 4.49 0.45
C THR A 175 -27.06 4.50 0.36
N ASP A 176 -26.51 5.01 -0.74
CA ASP A 176 -25.08 4.98 -1.03
C ASP A 176 -24.43 6.34 -0.73
N PHE A 177 -23.17 6.28 -0.31
CA PHE A 177 -22.37 7.45 -0.01
C PHE A 177 -21.58 7.85 -1.25
N TYR A 178 -21.86 9.04 -1.80
CA TYR A 178 -21.19 9.56 -2.98
C TYR A 178 -20.17 10.62 -2.59
N VAL A 179 -19.01 10.54 -3.24
CA VAL A 179 -17.88 11.45 -3.04
C VAL A 179 -17.36 11.91 -4.40
N PRO A 180 -16.68 13.06 -4.49
CA PRO A 180 -15.93 13.42 -5.69
C PRO A 180 -14.96 12.31 -6.09
N LYS A 181 -14.88 12.03 -7.39
CA LYS A 181 -13.85 11.18 -7.99
C LYS A 181 -12.47 11.74 -7.70
N ILE A 182 -11.47 10.87 -7.66
CA ILE A 182 -10.07 11.27 -7.51
C ILE A 182 -9.69 12.21 -8.67
N GLY A 183 -9.12 13.36 -8.34
CA GLY A 183 -8.75 14.43 -9.27
C GLY A 183 -9.84 15.50 -9.47
N THR A 184 -11.02 15.34 -8.87
CA THR A 184 -12.12 16.31 -8.98
C THR A 184 -12.45 17.04 -7.67
N GLU A 185 -11.77 16.72 -6.56
CA GLU A 185 -12.12 17.16 -5.21
C GLU A 185 -12.07 18.68 -5.04
N SER A 186 -11.11 19.33 -5.71
CA SER A 186 -10.87 20.77 -5.58
C SER A 186 -12.08 21.62 -6.01
N LYS A 187 -12.90 21.10 -6.93
CA LYS A 187 -14.18 21.73 -7.32
C LYS A 187 -15.16 21.82 -6.15
N TYR A 188 -14.98 20.99 -5.14
CA TYR A 188 -15.90 20.81 -4.02
C TYR A 188 -15.35 21.35 -2.68
N PHE A 189 -14.26 22.10 -2.69
CA PHE A 189 -13.67 22.65 -1.45
C PHE A 189 -14.45 23.84 -0.88
N ASP A 190 -15.08 24.65 -1.74
CA ASP A 190 -15.92 25.75 -1.29
C ASP A 190 -17.38 25.29 -1.16
N TRP A 191 -17.74 24.87 0.05
CA TRP A 191 -19.06 24.31 0.33
C TRP A 191 -20.18 25.33 0.12
N ARG A 192 -19.87 26.63 0.14
CA ARG A 192 -20.84 27.70 -0.12
C ARG A 192 -21.35 27.64 -1.56
N LEU A 193 -20.49 27.30 -2.51
CA LEU A 193 -20.84 27.16 -3.93
C LEU A 193 -21.68 25.90 -4.21
N ILE A 194 -21.65 24.92 -3.31
CA ILE A 194 -22.40 23.67 -3.42
C ILE A 194 -23.78 23.78 -2.74
N THR A 195 -23.85 24.57 -1.65
CA THR A 195 -25.06 24.70 -0.81
C THR A 195 -25.95 25.88 -1.18
N ASP A 196 -25.46 26.82 -2.00
CA ASP A 196 -26.26 27.93 -2.54
C ASP A 196 -27.24 27.42 -3.61
N GLN A 197 -28.53 27.34 -3.25
CA GLN A 197 -29.59 26.89 -4.15
C GLN A 197 -29.80 27.82 -5.37
N ASN A 198 -29.40 29.09 -5.28
CA ASN A 198 -29.59 30.08 -6.36
C ASN A 198 -28.41 30.10 -7.34
N ASN A 199 -27.23 29.68 -6.89
CA ASN A 199 -26.02 29.47 -7.68
C ASN A 199 -25.62 28.00 -7.61
N ASN A 200 -26.52 27.09 -8.00
CA ASN A 200 -26.20 25.65 -8.04
C ASN A 200 -25.82 25.15 -9.45
N PRO A 201 -24.81 25.70 -10.16
CA PRO A 201 -24.27 25.04 -11.35
C PRO A 201 -23.28 23.92 -10.98
N GLY A 202 -23.04 23.65 -9.68
CA GLY A 202 -21.80 23.00 -9.19
C GLY A 202 -21.84 21.51 -8.86
N LEU A 203 -23.01 20.91 -8.61
CA LEU A 203 -23.12 19.46 -8.38
C LEU A 203 -23.27 18.72 -9.71
N ASN A 204 -22.14 18.51 -10.39
CA ASN A 204 -22.10 17.63 -11.53
C ASN A 204 -22.03 16.18 -11.04
N THR A 205 -23.14 15.44 -11.13
CA THR A 205 -23.22 14.03 -10.70
C THR A 205 -22.19 13.16 -11.42
N ASN A 206 -21.69 13.56 -12.60
CA ASN A 206 -20.62 12.86 -13.31
C ASN A 206 -19.26 12.96 -12.62
N ASP A 207 -19.03 13.96 -11.77
CA ASP A 207 -17.81 14.09 -10.97
C ASP A 207 -17.88 13.22 -9.70
N LEU A 208 -19.04 12.66 -9.37
CA LEU A 208 -19.23 11.85 -8.17
C LEU A 208 -19.10 10.35 -8.47
N SER A 209 -18.75 9.58 -7.45
CA SER A 209 -18.77 8.12 -7.50
C SER A 209 -19.12 7.55 -6.13
N PRO A 210 -19.69 6.34 -6.08
CA PRO A 210 -19.86 5.63 -4.82
C PRO A 210 -18.50 5.49 -4.13
N ALA A 211 -18.47 5.69 -2.82
CA ALA A 211 -17.24 5.61 -2.03
C ALA A 211 -16.51 4.26 -2.19
N CYS A 212 -17.25 3.13 -2.21
CA CYS A 212 -16.71 1.81 -2.54
C CYS A 212 -16.01 1.80 -3.92
N GLY A 213 -16.62 2.45 -4.92
CA GLY A 213 -16.09 2.51 -6.27
C GLY A 213 -14.79 3.30 -6.35
N VAL A 214 -14.71 4.42 -5.63
CA VAL A 214 -13.46 5.20 -5.49
C VAL A 214 -12.37 4.38 -4.82
N LEU A 215 -12.70 3.73 -3.69
CA LEU A 215 -11.73 2.93 -2.94
C LEU A 215 -11.23 1.72 -3.75
N ARG A 216 -12.13 1.01 -4.45
CA ARG A 216 -11.78 -0.11 -5.33
C ARG A 216 -10.87 0.35 -6.47
N GLY A 217 -11.22 1.44 -7.16
CA GLY A 217 -10.40 1.98 -8.26
C GLY A 217 -9.00 2.37 -7.80
N ALA A 218 -8.88 3.01 -6.63
CA ALA A 218 -7.59 3.34 -6.03
C ALA A 218 -6.76 2.11 -5.67
N TRP A 219 -7.42 1.04 -5.19
CA TRP A 219 -6.76 -0.21 -4.87
C TRP A 219 -6.29 -0.96 -6.11
N ASP A 220 -7.11 -1.02 -7.17
CA ASP A 220 -6.75 -1.63 -8.46
C ASP A 220 -5.53 -0.91 -9.07
N GLU A 221 -5.55 0.42 -9.12
CA GLU A 221 -4.43 1.23 -9.62
C GLU A 221 -3.15 1.00 -8.79
N THR A 222 -3.31 0.86 -7.48
CA THR A 222 -2.20 0.54 -6.57
C THR A 222 -1.61 -0.83 -6.84
N LEU A 223 -2.44 -1.87 -7.00
CA LEU A 223 -1.96 -3.21 -7.31
C LEU A 223 -1.26 -3.26 -8.67
N ASP A 224 -1.83 -2.64 -9.70
CA ASP A 224 -1.23 -2.64 -11.04
C ASP A 224 0.16 -1.99 -11.01
N TYR A 225 0.31 -0.87 -10.30
CA TYR A 225 1.61 -0.23 -10.10
C TYR A 225 2.58 -1.14 -9.34
N LEU A 226 2.14 -1.77 -8.23
CA LEU A 226 3.00 -2.61 -7.41
C LEU A 226 3.44 -3.87 -8.15
N GLU A 227 2.54 -4.55 -8.87
CA GLU A 227 2.85 -5.71 -9.71
C GLU A 227 3.91 -5.35 -10.76
N SER A 228 3.70 -4.25 -11.50
CA SER A 228 4.67 -3.78 -12.51
C SER A 228 6.03 -3.42 -11.89
N SER A 229 6.02 -2.75 -10.73
CA SER A 229 7.23 -2.30 -10.05
C SER A 229 8.02 -3.46 -9.47
N TRP A 230 7.35 -4.42 -8.82
CA TRP A 230 7.99 -5.57 -8.19
C TRP A 230 8.58 -6.49 -9.24
N ARG A 231 7.83 -6.75 -10.32
CA ARG A 231 8.32 -7.51 -11.47
C ARG A 231 9.58 -6.90 -12.08
N SER A 232 9.64 -5.58 -12.19
CA SER A 232 10.76 -4.89 -12.87
C SER A 232 11.97 -4.67 -11.97
N ASN A 233 11.79 -4.55 -10.66
CA ASN A 233 12.85 -4.11 -9.74
C ASN A 233 13.27 -5.16 -8.71
N LEU A 234 12.43 -6.15 -8.43
CA LEU A 234 12.67 -7.12 -7.36
C LEU A 234 12.90 -8.56 -7.85
N LEU A 235 12.45 -8.89 -9.05
CA LEU A 235 12.57 -10.22 -9.65
C LEU A 235 13.76 -10.29 -10.59
#